data_AF-A0A940TML5-F1
#
_entry.id   AF-A0A940TML5-F1
#
_cell.length_a   1.000
_cell.length_b   1.000
_cell.length_c   1.000
_cell.angle_alpha   90.00
_cell.angle_beta   90.00
_cell.angle_gamma   90.00
#
_symmetry.space_group_name_H-M   'P 1'
#
loop_
_entity.id
_entity.type
_entity.pdbx_description
1 polymer ?
#
loop_
_entity_poly.entity_id
_entity_poly.type
_entity_poly.pdbx_seq_one_letter_code
_entity_poly.pdbx_strand_id
1 'polypeptide(L)'
;MAFILKCILGLFILTGIAIALYGLREVLGTMAYVKNSPERAKATFLGYDREVIETTSTTPSPTWPGRYDSVRSESLMSYPCFEYQAKDGLRHQVRESKAHLIERFNPGQEVEIVLPSFQPPRLAGFYSLYVRDLSILFLGLCFIFIPLLIGRVALPSLETSAGIELTRHMKETYENIVSTQIGPVRVSFILKGAIGLSVLMICLAFILAASPYVKQLHLGTGWGLIEALQKKNFSAARELILKNRGINKVNEYNQNPLLLALEVGQPELARRLIEAGADVKIKSKMYMTPLRVATLSGDLETVKLLLAKGASPDAPEDEFPPFFYAIFKGHDDIARVLIDGGTDLNRSYIDGEHRLTAGDLAVLAKKPLLAGLIRQRGGRFAKE
;
A
#
# COMPACT_ATOMS: atom_id res chain seq x y z
N MET A 1 8.45 23.19 40.68
CA MET A 1 9.36 22.31 39.91
C MET A 1 8.84 20.88 39.87
N ALA A 2 8.54 20.24 41.01
CA ALA A 2 8.01 18.87 41.08
C ALA A 2 6.72 18.63 40.27
N PHE A 3 5.79 19.60 40.24
CA PHE A 3 4.56 19.51 39.43
C PHE A 3 4.86 19.46 37.92
N ILE A 4 5.71 20.37 37.42
CA ILE A 4 6.11 20.42 36.00
C ILE A 4 6.85 19.13 35.61
N LEU A 5 7.73 18.63 36.49
CA LEU A 5 8.45 17.37 36.28
C LEU A 5 7.47 16.18 36.21
N LYS A 6 6.47 16.11 37.10
CA LYS A 6 5.40 15.09 37.05
C LYS A 6 4.60 15.17 35.74
N CYS A 7 4.29 16.36 35.23
CA CYS A 7 3.62 16.53 33.95
C CYS A 7 4.47 16.06 32.76
N ILE A 8 5.77 16.40 32.74
CA ILE A 8 6.71 15.95 31.69
C ILE A 8 6.84 14.42 31.73
N LEU A 9 7.06 13.83 32.90
CA LEU A 9 7.12 12.37 33.05
C LEU A 9 5.81 11.70 32.60
N GLY A 10 4.65 12.29 32.91
CA GLY A 10 3.35 11.81 32.45
C GLY A 10 3.24 11.80 30.92
N LEU A 11 3.74 12.84 30.24
CA LEU A 11 3.76 12.92 28.78
C LEU A 11 4.67 11.84 28.16
N PHE A 12 5.85 11.61 28.73
CA PHE A 12 6.76 10.54 28.30
C PHE A 12 6.13 9.15 28.47
N ILE A 13 5.45 8.91 29.60
CA ILE A 13 4.74 7.65 29.86
C ILE A 13 3.61 7.45 28.85
N LEU A 14 2.77 8.46 28.60
CA LEU A 14 1.69 8.38 27.60
C LEU A 14 2.24 8.09 26.19
N THR A 15 3.34 8.74 25.82
CA THR A 15 4.01 8.51 24.54
C THR A 15 4.59 7.09 24.47
N GLY A 16 5.23 6.63 25.55
CA GLY A 16 5.74 5.27 25.67
C GLY A 16 4.65 4.20 25.58
N ILE A 17 3.49 4.42 26.20
CA ILE A 17 2.32 3.53 26.08
C ILE A 17 1.87 3.42 24.63
N ALA A 18 1.76 4.55 23.92
CA ALA A 18 1.37 4.53 22.50
C ALA A 18 2.37 3.75 21.64
N ILE A 19 3.68 3.97 21.83
CA ILE A 19 4.75 3.26 21.12
C ILE A 19 4.74 1.76 21.46
N ALA A 20 4.57 1.41 22.73
CA ALA A 20 4.53 0.02 23.18
C ALA A 20 3.32 -0.73 22.64
N LEU A 21 2.13 -0.11 22.63
CA LEU A 21 0.92 -0.69 22.03
C LEU A 21 1.08 -0.90 20.52
N TYR A 22 1.72 0.04 19.82
CA TYR A 22 2.05 -0.11 18.40
C TYR A 22 3.03 -1.27 18.16
N GLY A 23 4.15 -1.30 18.91
CA GLY A 23 5.11 -2.39 18.83
C GLY A 23 4.49 -3.75 19.13
N LEU A 24 3.63 -3.83 20.15
CA LEU A 24 2.91 -5.05 20.50
C LEU A 24 1.98 -5.51 19.38
N ARG A 25 1.25 -4.59 18.73
CA ARG A 25 0.40 -4.90 17.57
C ARG A 25 1.21 -5.46 16.41
N GLU A 26 2.33 -4.83 16.07
CA GLU A 26 3.21 -5.29 14.98
C GLU A 26 3.74 -6.69 15.29
N VAL A 27 4.25 -6.91 16.51
CA VAL A 27 4.70 -8.24 16.97
C VAL A 27 3.58 -9.27 16.86
N LEU A 28 2.36 -8.96 17.33
CA LEU A 28 1.21 -9.86 17.25
C LEU A 28 0.76 -10.11 15.80
N GLY A 29 0.82 -9.10 14.94
CA GLY A 29 0.52 -9.22 13.50
C GLY A 29 1.53 -10.14 12.81
N THR A 30 2.82 -9.97 13.10
CA THR A 30 3.90 -10.83 12.62
C THR A 30 3.73 -12.26 13.15
N MET A 31 3.38 -12.45 14.42
CA MET A 31 3.07 -13.78 14.98
C MET A 31 1.85 -14.43 14.33
N ALA A 32 0.76 -13.68 14.14
CA ALA A 32 -0.45 -14.18 13.50
C ALA A 32 -0.19 -14.56 12.04
N TYR A 33 0.60 -13.77 11.33
CA TYR A 33 1.07 -14.10 9.99
C TYR A 33 1.86 -15.41 9.99
N VAL A 34 2.86 -15.56 10.88
CA VAL A 34 3.68 -16.78 10.96
C VAL A 34 2.85 -18.02 11.36
N LYS A 35 1.84 -17.85 12.23
CA LYS A 35 0.97 -18.93 12.70
C LYS A 35 -0.05 -19.36 11.65
N ASN A 36 -0.63 -18.41 10.91
CA ASN A 36 -1.73 -18.67 9.98
C ASN A 36 -1.27 -18.83 8.52
N SER A 37 0.04 -18.74 8.26
CA SER A 37 0.56 -18.93 6.91
C SER A 37 0.47 -20.40 6.51
N PRO A 38 -0.19 -20.73 5.38
CA PRO A 38 -0.63 -22.09 5.08
C PRO A 38 0.49 -23.00 4.55
N GLU A 39 1.60 -22.46 4.03
CA GLU A 39 2.67 -23.26 3.45
C GLU A 39 4.06 -22.79 3.90
N ARG A 40 4.81 -23.73 4.49
CA ARG A 40 6.25 -23.58 4.77
C ARG A 40 7.01 -24.53 3.85
N ALA A 41 8.12 -24.07 3.30
CA ALA A 41 9.02 -24.87 2.49
C ALA A 41 10.45 -24.71 2.98
N LYS A 42 11.23 -25.78 2.85
CA LYS A 42 12.68 -25.69 2.94
C LYS A 42 13.21 -25.05 1.66
N ALA A 43 14.10 -24.09 1.83
CA ALA A 43 14.75 -23.38 0.75
C ALA A 43 16.25 -23.30 0.97
N THR A 44 17.01 -23.22 -0.10
CA THR A 44 18.46 -23.03 -0.09
C THR A 44 18.74 -21.56 -0.41
N PHE A 45 19.53 -20.89 0.43
CA PHE A 45 19.96 -19.54 0.16
C PHE A 45 20.96 -19.50 -1.01
N LEU A 46 20.66 -18.72 -2.04
CA LEU A 46 21.49 -18.59 -3.24
C LEU A 46 22.49 -17.43 -3.15
N GLY A 47 22.11 -16.34 -2.48
CA GLY A 47 22.89 -15.10 -2.48
C GLY A 47 22.03 -13.87 -2.31
N TYR A 48 22.62 -12.70 -2.51
CA TYR A 48 21.91 -11.42 -2.48
C TYR A 48 21.79 -10.85 -3.89
N ASP A 49 20.56 -10.57 -4.32
CA ASP A 49 20.30 -9.67 -5.46
C ASP A 49 20.54 -8.22 -5.01
N ARG A 50 21.31 -7.47 -5.79
CA ARG A 50 21.75 -6.12 -5.43
C ARG A 50 21.10 -5.12 -6.36
N GLU A 51 20.42 -4.15 -5.78
CA GLU A 51 19.77 -3.07 -6.51
C GLU A 51 20.39 -1.74 -6.09
N VAL A 52 20.84 -0.95 -7.07
CA VAL A 52 21.32 0.41 -6.84
C VAL A 52 20.12 1.34 -6.90
N ILE A 53 19.78 1.95 -5.78
CA ILE A 53 18.72 2.93 -5.69
C ILE A 53 19.33 4.31 -5.72
N GLU A 54 19.07 5.06 -6.78
CA GLU A 54 19.42 6.47 -6.87
C GLU A 54 18.40 7.29 -6.09
N THR A 55 18.88 7.98 -5.06
CA THR A 55 18.09 8.97 -4.32
C THR A 55 18.62 10.37 -4.62
N THR A 56 17.72 11.31 -4.86
CA THR A 56 18.08 12.71 -5.07
C THR A 56 17.60 13.52 -3.88
N SER A 57 18.55 14.01 -3.08
CA SER A 57 18.25 14.97 -2.01
C SER A 57 18.33 16.38 -2.60
N THR A 58 17.31 17.20 -2.32
CA THR A 58 17.29 18.61 -2.73
C THR A 58 17.42 19.49 -1.49
N THR A 59 18.47 20.29 -1.44
CA THR A 59 18.67 21.27 -0.37
C THR A 59 18.68 22.69 -0.93
N PRO A 60 18.10 23.68 -0.24
CA PRO A 60 18.18 25.07 -0.67
C PRO A 60 19.64 25.49 -0.80
N SER A 61 19.98 26.13 -1.92
CA SER A 61 21.36 26.56 -2.16
C SER A 61 21.74 27.64 -1.15
N PRO A 62 22.85 27.48 -0.39
CA PRO A 62 23.25 28.42 0.64
C PRO A 62 23.71 29.77 0.07
N THR A 63 24.00 29.84 -1.23
CA THR A 63 24.55 31.02 -1.91
C THR A 63 23.53 31.74 -2.79
N TRP A 64 22.44 31.09 -3.20
CA TRP A 64 21.44 31.66 -4.12
C TRP A 64 20.01 31.41 -3.64
N PRO A 65 19.33 32.43 -3.08
CA PRO A 65 17.94 32.33 -2.67
C PRO A 65 17.03 31.94 -3.85
N GLY A 66 16.24 30.88 -3.69
CA GLY A 66 15.32 30.38 -4.73
C GLY A 66 15.90 29.28 -5.64
N ARG A 67 17.18 28.92 -5.49
CA ARG A 67 17.80 27.78 -6.19
C ARG A 67 17.91 26.57 -5.26
N TYR A 68 17.67 25.37 -5.79
CA TYR A 68 17.84 24.11 -5.07
C TYR A 68 19.00 23.34 -5.67
N ASP A 69 19.94 22.94 -4.81
CA ASP A 69 21.04 22.06 -5.19
C ASP A 69 20.57 20.62 -4.98
N SER A 70 20.69 19.79 -6.02
CA SER A 70 20.33 18.38 -5.96
C SER A 70 21.59 17.53 -5.85
N VAL A 71 21.75 16.80 -4.75
CA VAL A 71 22.81 15.82 -4.58
C VAL A 71 22.23 14.44 -4.84
N ARG A 72 22.78 13.74 -5.84
CA ARG A 72 22.47 12.33 -6.08
C ARG A 72 23.30 11.47 -5.13
N SER A 73 22.64 10.54 -4.48
CA SER A 73 23.26 9.51 -3.66
C SER A 73 22.75 8.15 -4.12
N GLU A 74 23.68 7.27 -4.43
CA GLU A 74 23.41 5.87 -4.73
C GLU A 74 23.43 5.08 -3.42
N SER A 75 22.37 4.31 -3.18
CA SER A 75 22.28 3.37 -2.06
C SER A 75 22.18 1.95 -2.62
N LEU A 76 23.11 1.08 -2.21
CA LEU A 76 23.10 -0.32 -2.60
C LEU A 76 22.19 -1.11 -1.64
N MET A 77 21.03 -1.55 -2.12
CA MET A 77 20.14 -2.45 -1.39
C MET A 77 20.45 -3.90 -1.77
N SER A 78 20.53 -4.79 -0.78
CA SER A 78 20.80 -6.22 -0.98
C SER A 78 19.60 -7.04 -0.49
N TYR A 79 19.04 -7.84 -1.39
CA TYR A 79 17.83 -8.63 -1.17
C TYR A 79 18.17 -10.12 -1.23
N PRO A 80 17.88 -10.90 -0.19
CA PRO A 80 18.24 -12.31 -0.20
C PRO A 80 17.37 -13.10 -1.18
N CYS A 81 18.00 -14.05 -1.87
CA CYS A 81 17.40 -14.93 -2.85
C CYS A 81 17.44 -16.38 -2.35
N PHE A 82 16.33 -17.09 -2.55
CA PHE A 82 16.12 -18.45 -2.10
C PHE A 82 15.64 -19.33 -3.24
N GLU A 83 16.14 -20.55 -3.31
CA GLU A 83 15.60 -21.61 -4.16
C GLU A 83 14.83 -22.59 -3.29
N TYR A 84 13.60 -22.91 -3.64
CA TYR A 84 12.81 -23.93 -2.96
C TYR A 84 12.22 -24.90 -3.98
N GLN A 85 11.96 -26.12 -3.53
CA GLN A 85 11.25 -27.11 -4.33
C GLN A 85 9.75 -27.07 -3.99
N ALA A 86 8.91 -26.81 -4.98
CA ALA A 86 7.46 -26.82 -4.83
C ALA A 86 6.93 -28.26 -4.79
N LYS A 87 5.66 -28.41 -4.39
CA LYS A 87 4.99 -29.73 -4.26
C LYS A 87 4.87 -30.50 -5.58
N ASP A 88 4.96 -29.81 -6.70
CA ASP A 88 5.00 -30.36 -8.07
C ASP A 88 6.39 -30.88 -8.47
N GLY A 89 7.40 -30.74 -7.60
CA GLY A 89 8.78 -31.18 -7.82
C GLY A 89 9.64 -30.15 -8.56
N LEU A 90 9.06 -29.04 -9.02
CA LEU A 90 9.78 -27.97 -9.72
C LEU A 90 10.55 -27.09 -8.72
N ARG A 91 11.71 -26.59 -9.16
CA ARG A 91 12.52 -25.64 -8.39
C ARG A 91 12.11 -24.22 -8.76
N HIS A 92 11.81 -23.43 -7.76
CA HIS A 92 11.45 -22.03 -7.90
C HIS A 92 12.46 -21.17 -7.16
N GLN A 93 12.88 -20.08 -7.79
CA GLN A 93 13.69 -19.06 -7.15
C GLN A 93 12.82 -17.89 -6.76
N VAL A 94 13.11 -17.33 -5.59
CA VAL A 94 12.39 -16.18 -5.10
C VAL A 94 13.28 -15.20 -4.35
N ARG A 95 13.00 -13.92 -4.58
CA ARG A 95 13.66 -12.80 -3.97
C ARG A 95 12.77 -12.23 -2.86
N GLU A 96 13.36 -11.95 -1.71
CA GLU A 96 12.65 -11.30 -0.62
C GLU A 96 12.43 -9.81 -0.91
N SER A 97 11.28 -9.29 -0.48
CA SER A 97 10.87 -7.92 -0.75
C SER A 97 11.60 -6.86 0.08
N LYS A 98 12.23 -7.24 1.18
CA LYS A 98 12.93 -6.34 2.11
C LYS A 98 14.44 -6.61 2.08
N ALA A 99 15.21 -5.56 2.36
CA ALA A 99 16.65 -5.69 2.53
C ALA A 99 16.96 -6.20 3.95
N HIS A 100 17.87 -7.17 4.05
CA HIS A 100 18.37 -7.68 5.33
C HIS A 100 19.64 -6.93 5.71
N LEU A 101 19.58 -6.10 6.75
CA LEU A 101 20.70 -5.24 7.18
C LEU A 101 21.65 -5.92 8.18
N ILE A 102 21.18 -6.93 8.91
CA ILE A 102 21.89 -7.52 10.06
C ILE A 102 22.27 -8.98 9.81
N GLU A 103 21.44 -9.73 9.10
CA GLU A 103 21.62 -11.17 8.90
C GLU A 103 22.41 -11.46 7.62
N ARG A 104 23.53 -12.19 7.76
CA ARG A 104 24.35 -12.69 6.65
C ARG A 104 24.13 -14.19 6.50
N PHE A 105 23.74 -14.61 5.31
CA PHE A 105 23.59 -16.02 4.96
C PHE A 105 24.78 -16.48 4.10
N ASN A 106 25.18 -17.75 4.29
CA ASN A 106 26.17 -18.37 3.42
C ASN A 106 25.47 -19.04 2.23
N PRO A 107 25.97 -18.89 0.99
CA PRO A 107 25.43 -19.61 -0.16
C PRO A 107 25.36 -21.12 0.11
N GLY A 108 24.21 -21.73 -0.17
CA GLY A 108 23.95 -23.15 0.11
C GLY A 108 23.32 -23.43 1.49
N GLN A 109 23.15 -22.42 2.34
CA GLN A 109 22.52 -22.60 3.65
C GLN A 109 21.03 -22.94 3.51
N GLU A 110 20.58 -24.02 4.16
CA GLU A 110 19.15 -24.33 4.25
C GLU A 110 18.46 -23.38 5.23
N VAL A 111 17.33 -22.82 4.79
CA VAL A 111 16.45 -21.95 5.56
C VAL A 111 15.00 -22.38 5.34
N GLU A 112 14.12 -22.04 6.27
CA GLU A 112 12.69 -22.23 6.09
C GLU A 112 12.09 -20.93 5.53
N ILE A 113 11.23 -21.02 4.51
CA ILE A 113 10.48 -19.90 3.96
C ILE A 113 8.99 -20.17 4.03
N VAL A 114 8.22 -19.11 4.23
CA VAL A 114 6.78 -19.05 4.16
C VAL A 114 6.37 -18.68 2.74
N LEU A 115 5.49 -19.49 2.14
CA LEU A 115 4.95 -19.31 0.79
C LEU A 115 3.45 -18.94 0.89
N PRO A 116 3.12 -17.66 1.05
CA PRO A 116 1.73 -17.22 1.03
C PRO A 116 1.18 -17.22 -0.40
N SER A 117 -0.06 -17.67 -0.58
CA SER A 117 -0.70 -17.81 -1.91
C SER A 117 -0.82 -16.50 -2.71
N PHE A 118 -0.68 -15.34 -2.06
CA PHE A 118 -0.90 -14.02 -2.66
C PHE A 118 0.12 -12.95 -2.20
N GLN A 119 1.25 -13.34 -1.62
CA GLN A 119 2.31 -12.40 -1.18
C GLN A 119 3.69 -12.93 -1.60
N PRO A 120 4.72 -12.07 -1.69
CA PRO A 120 6.08 -12.54 -1.87
C PRO A 120 6.47 -13.41 -0.65
N PRO A 121 7.17 -14.53 -0.86
CA PRO A 121 7.60 -15.37 0.23
C PRO A 121 8.57 -14.66 1.16
N ARG A 122 8.54 -15.10 2.41
CA ARG A 122 9.30 -14.50 3.51
C ARG A 122 9.99 -15.61 4.27
N LEU A 123 11.15 -15.37 4.88
CA LEU A 123 11.73 -16.37 5.77
C LEU A 123 10.76 -16.75 6.91
N ALA A 124 10.63 -18.05 7.16
CA ALA A 124 9.93 -18.58 8.31
C ALA A 124 10.90 -18.64 9.49
N GLY A 125 10.60 -17.90 10.56
CA GLY A 125 11.24 -18.12 11.86
C GLY A 125 12.51 -17.35 12.18
N PHE A 126 12.94 -16.36 11.39
CA PHE A 126 14.15 -15.59 11.72
C PHE A 126 13.89 -14.34 12.56
N TYR A 127 14.86 -14.05 13.45
CA TYR A 127 14.85 -12.93 14.38
C TYR A 127 14.63 -11.60 13.65
N SER A 128 15.18 -11.40 12.45
CA SER A 128 14.98 -10.16 11.66
C SER A 128 13.52 -9.74 11.44
N LEU A 129 12.57 -10.69 11.37
CA LEU A 129 11.14 -10.36 11.30
C LEU A 129 10.65 -9.65 12.56
N TYR A 130 11.12 -10.10 13.72
CA TYR A 130 10.71 -9.57 15.00
C TYR A 130 11.62 -8.45 15.49
N VAL A 131 12.90 -8.40 15.11
CA VAL A 131 13.90 -7.48 15.68
C VAL A 131 13.42 -6.04 15.58
N ARG A 132 12.90 -5.60 14.42
CA ARG A 132 12.33 -4.26 14.28
C ARG A 132 11.15 -4.06 15.23
N ASP A 133 10.19 -4.98 15.22
CA ASP A 133 8.92 -4.85 15.96
C ASP A 133 9.16 -4.93 17.48
N LEU A 134 10.05 -5.82 17.93
CA LEU A 134 10.52 -5.97 19.30
C LEU A 134 11.36 -4.79 19.75
N SER A 135 12.20 -4.19 18.88
CA SER A 135 12.95 -2.97 19.21
C SER A 135 12.01 -1.80 19.45
N ILE A 136 10.96 -1.67 18.64
CA ILE A 136 9.94 -0.65 18.83
C ILE A 136 9.17 -0.87 20.14
N LEU A 137 8.79 -2.12 20.43
CA LEU A 137 8.15 -2.48 21.69
C LEU A 137 9.05 -2.17 22.89
N PHE A 138 10.32 -2.58 22.83
CA PHE A 138 11.30 -2.34 23.88
C PHE A 138 11.54 -0.84 24.11
N LEU A 139 11.68 -0.07 23.04
CA LEU A 139 11.81 1.38 23.11
C LEU A 139 10.58 2.00 23.79
N GLY A 140 9.36 1.58 23.42
CA GLY A 140 8.12 2.01 24.08
C GLY A 140 8.11 1.69 25.57
N LEU A 141 8.53 0.48 25.95
CA LEU A 141 8.65 0.08 27.35
C LEU A 141 9.71 0.91 28.11
N CYS A 142 10.84 1.24 27.50
CA CYS A 142 11.84 2.15 28.10
C CYS A 142 11.24 3.52 28.40
N PHE A 143 10.44 4.08 27.48
CA PHE A 143 9.75 5.36 27.67
C PHE A 143 8.66 5.30 28.76
N ILE A 144 8.24 4.12 29.21
CA ILE A 144 7.33 3.94 30.35
C ILE A 144 8.11 3.72 31.65
N PHE A 145 9.03 2.74 31.65
CA PHE A 145 9.71 2.30 32.87
C PHE A 145 10.75 3.31 33.37
N ILE A 146 11.50 3.97 32.49
CA ILE A 146 12.52 4.94 32.90
C ILE A 146 11.88 6.13 33.63
N PRO A 147 10.81 6.78 33.10
CA PRO A 147 10.10 7.80 33.86
C PRO A 147 9.47 7.26 35.14
N LEU A 148 8.82 6.10 35.14
CA LEU A 148 8.23 5.54 36.37
C LEU A 148 9.29 5.31 37.47
N LEU A 149 10.49 4.85 37.09
CA LEU A 149 11.61 4.66 38.02
C LEU A 149 12.11 6.00 38.57
N ILE A 150 12.30 7.00 37.69
CA ILE A 150 12.65 8.37 38.10
C ILE A 150 11.58 8.95 39.02
N GLY A 151 10.31 8.74 38.72
CA GLY A 151 9.18 9.23 39.51
C GLY A 151 9.02 8.53 40.86
N ARG A 152 9.42 7.26 40.99
CA ARG A 152 9.39 6.51 42.25
C ARG A 152 10.63 6.72 43.11
N VAL A 153 11.80 6.92 42.50
CA VAL A 153 13.08 6.93 43.22
C VAL A 153 13.61 8.35 43.37
N ALA A 154 13.66 9.13 42.28
CA ALA A 154 14.24 10.47 42.30
C ALA A 154 13.29 11.52 42.90
N LEU A 155 11.98 11.46 42.62
CA LEU A 155 11.02 12.43 43.17
C LEU A 155 10.92 12.40 44.70
N PRO A 156 10.80 11.24 45.38
CA PRO A 156 10.79 11.21 46.85
C PRO A 156 12.13 11.65 47.45
N SER A 157 13.23 11.33 46.76
CA SER A 157 14.58 11.76 47.18
C SER A 157 14.73 13.28 47.13
N LEU A 158 14.09 13.96 46.17
CA LEU A 158 14.04 15.43 46.06
C LEU A 158 13.19 16.11 47.14
N GLU A 159 12.28 15.36 47.80
CA GLU A 159 11.45 15.85 48.90
C GLU A 159 12.14 15.73 50.28
N THR A 160 13.29 15.05 50.35
CA THR A 160 14.13 15.01 51.56
C THR A 160 14.91 16.31 51.76
N SER A 161 15.39 16.59 52.97
CA SER A 161 16.20 17.78 53.29
C SER A 161 17.46 17.91 52.41
N ALA A 162 18.18 16.80 52.19
CA ALA A 162 19.32 16.74 51.27
C ALA A 162 18.89 16.95 49.80
N GLY A 163 17.73 16.41 49.42
CA GLY A 163 17.13 16.64 48.10
C GLY A 163 16.78 18.10 47.86
N ILE A 164 16.17 18.78 48.84
CA ILE A 164 15.82 20.20 48.76
C ILE A 164 17.07 21.06 48.60
N GLU A 165 18.16 20.72 49.29
CA GLU A 165 19.45 21.40 49.18
C GLU A 165 20.11 21.21 47.81
N LEU A 166 20.12 19.96 47.30
CA LEU A 166 20.56 19.67 45.93
C LEU A 166 19.71 20.42 44.89
N THR A 167 18.39 20.50 45.11
CA THR A 167 17.47 21.21 44.22
C THR A 167 17.73 22.71 44.24
N ARG A 168 18.08 23.28 45.40
CA ARG A 168 18.47 24.69 45.54
C ARG A 168 19.76 24.97 44.76
N HIS A 169 20.77 24.12 44.94
CA HIS A 169 22.04 24.26 44.24
C HIS A 169 21.90 24.09 42.73
N MET A 170 21.09 23.13 42.28
CA MET A 170 20.75 22.96 40.87
C MET A 170 19.96 24.15 40.31
N LYS A 171 19.05 24.74 41.09
CA LYS A 171 18.31 25.93 40.70
C LYS A 171 19.23 27.14 40.53
N GLU A 172 20.14 27.38 41.47
CA GLU A 172 21.15 28.44 41.37
C GLU A 172 22.07 28.22 40.16
N THR A 173 22.50 26.98 39.93
CA THR A 173 23.31 26.61 38.76
C THR A 173 22.54 26.85 37.45
N TYR A 174 21.25 26.48 37.42
CA TYR A 174 20.39 26.70 36.26
C TYR A 174 20.16 28.19 36.01
N GLU A 175 19.88 28.99 37.04
CA GLU A 175 19.71 30.45 36.88
C GLU A 175 21.01 31.11 36.41
N ASN A 176 22.17 30.66 36.90
CA ASN A 176 23.47 31.09 36.39
C ASN A 176 23.62 30.77 34.90
N ILE A 177 23.38 29.52 34.48
CA ILE A 177 23.49 29.09 33.07
C ILE A 177 22.53 29.86 32.16
N VAL A 178 21.29 30.10 32.61
CA VAL A 178 20.24 30.81 31.85
C VAL A 178 20.54 32.30 31.74
N SER A 179 21.22 32.87 32.74
CA SER A 179 21.67 34.27 32.76
C SER A 179 22.91 34.52 31.90
N THR A 180 23.69 33.47 31.59
CA THR A 180 24.90 33.58 30.75
C THR A 180 24.56 34.10 29.35
N GLN A 181 25.32 35.10 28.90
CA GLN A 181 25.28 35.61 27.52
C GLN A 181 26.42 35.03 26.71
N ILE A 182 26.10 34.54 25.51
CA ILE A 182 27.08 34.12 24.51
C ILE A 182 26.93 35.10 23.34
N GLY A 183 27.77 36.15 23.33
CA GLY A 183 27.64 37.25 22.38
C GLY A 183 26.30 38.00 22.54
N PRO A 184 25.54 38.29 21.45
CA PRO A 184 24.27 39.01 21.54
C PRO A 184 23.10 38.13 22.02
N VAL A 185 23.28 36.82 22.19
CA VAL A 185 22.20 35.88 22.47
C VAL A 185 22.29 35.34 23.90
N ARG A 186 21.17 35.35 24.62
CA ARG A 186 21.05 34.72 25.94
C ARG A 186 20.86 33.21 25.79
N VAL A 187 21.53 32.43 26.62
CA VAL A 187 21.37 30.96 26.67
C VAL A 187 19.91 30.56 26.90
N SER A 188 19.14 31.37 27.65
CA SER A 188 17.70 31.20 27.85
C SER A 188 16.89 31.16 26.54
N PHE A 189 17.30 31.90 25.51
CA PHE A 189 16.63 31.97 24.22
C PHE A 189 16.92 30.72 23.39
N ILE A 190 18.17 30.25 23.42
CA ILE A 190 18.62 29.01 22.76
C ILE A 190 17.88 27.81 23.37
N LEU A 191 17.78 27.74 24.69
CA LEU A 191 17.12 26.64 25.39
C LEU A 191 15.62 26.58 25.09
N LYS A 192 14.94 27.74 25.06
CA LYS A 192 13.52 27.83 24.64
C LYS A 192 13.32 27.43 23.18
N GLY A 193 14.23 27.84 22.30
CA GLY A 193 14.23 27.43 20.89
C GLY A 193 14.40 25.92 20.70
N ALA A 194 15.34 25.31 21.44
CA ALA A 194 15.58 23.87 21.40
C ALA A 194 14.38 23.06 21.92
N ILE A 195 13.72 23.52 23.00
CA ILE A 195 12.49 22.90 23.51
C ILE A 195 11.36 23.03 22.47
N GLY A 196 11.18 24.22 21.89
CA GLY A 196 10.18 24.45 20.84
C GLY A 196 10.39 23.56 19.61
N LEU A 197 11.64 23.44 19.14
CA LEU A 197 12.01 22.57 18.03
C LEU A 197 11.76 21.09 18.36
N SER A 198 12.07 20.67 19.59
CA SER A 198 11.83 19.30 20.05
C SER A 198 10.34 18.96 20.11
N VAL A 199 9.50 19.87 20.61
CA VAL A 199 8.03 19.72 20.62
C VAL A 199 7.50 19.65 19.18
N LEU A 200 7.98 20.52 18.29
CA LEU A 200 7.60 20.51 16.88
C LEU A 200 7.94 19.18 16.21
N MET A 201 9.15 18.66 16.45
CA MET A 201 9.60 17.36 15.92
C MET A 201 8.76 16.20 16.46
N ILE A 202 8.38 16.23 17.74
CA ILE A 202 7.49 15.22 18.35
C ILE A 202 6.09 15.30 17.73
N CYS A 203 5.52 16.50 17.55
CA CYS A 203 4.24 16.69 16.89
C CYS A 203 4.27 16.19 15.44
N LEU A 204 5.35 16.49 14.70
CA LEU A 204 5.53 16.01 13.33
C LEU A 204 5.64 14.49 13.28
N ALA A 205 6.43 13.88 14.17
CA ALA A 205 6.55 12.43 14.29
C ALA A 205 5.19 11.78 14.62
N PHE A 206 4.40 12.38 15.52
CA PHE A 206 3.07 11.89 15.86
C PHE A 206 2.10 11.99 14.67
N ILE A 207 2.12 13.09 13.92
CA ILE A 207 1.32 13.26 12.69
C ILE A 207 1.73 12.24 11.63
N LEU A 208 3.03 12.02 11.42
CA LEU A 208 3.53 11.03 10.47
C LEU A 208 3.19 9.60 10.89
N ALA A 209 3.29 9.28 12.18
CA ALA A 209 2.90 7.98 12.73
C ALA A 209 1.37 7.76 12.69
N ALA A 210 0.58 8.82 12.88
CA ALA A 210 -0.87 8.78 12.80
C ALA A 210 -1.39 8.81 11.34
N SER A 211 -0.60 9.26 10.37
CA SER A 211 -0.96 9.32 8.95
C SER A 211 -1.53 7.99 8.38
N PRO A 212 -0.90 6.81 8.58
CA PRO A 212 -1.49 5.54 8.15
C PRO A 212 -2.79 5.19 8.90
N TYR A 213 -2.93 5.62 10.17
CA TYR A 213 -4.16 5.43 10.95
C TYR A 213 -5.29 6.35 10.46
N VAL A 214 -5.01 7.61 10.13
CA VAL A 214 -6.00 8.53 9.53
C VAL A 214 -6.47 8.00 8.18
N LYS A 215 -5.56 7.38 7.39
CA LYS A 215 -5.94 6.66 6.16
C LYS A 215 -6.83 5.45 6.44
N GLN A 216 -6.57 4.67 7.50
CA GLN A 216 -7.39 3.53 7.91
C GLN A 216 -8.71 3.92 8.59
N LEU A 217 -8.78 5.08 9.24
CA LEU A 217 -9.96 5.50 9.98
C LEU A 217 -11.12 5.87 9.04
N HIS A 218 -10.90 6.00 7.72
CA HIS A 218 -11.93 6.31 6.72
C HIS A 218 -12.88 7.47 7.09
N LEU A 219 -12.47 8.36 8.02
CA LEU A 219 -13.30 9.45 8.51
C LEU A 219 -13.46 10.50 7.40
N GLY A 220 -14.62 10.48 6.74
CA GLY A 220 -15.10 11.57 5.89
C GLY A 220 -14.57 11.66 4.46
N THR A 221 -13.76 10.71 3.99
CA THR A 221 -12.96 10.89 2.74
C THR A 221 -13.53 10.23 1.47
N GLY A 222 -14.80 9.81 1.47
CA GLY A 222 -15.46 9.21 0.30
C GLY A 222 -15.19 7.71 0.12
N TRP A 223 -14.59 7.04 1.10
CA TRP A 223 -14.32 5.59 1.06
C TRP A 223 -15.49 4.70 1.45
N GLY A 224 -16.52 5.26 2.12
CA GLY A 224 -17.66 4.49 2.58
C GLY A 224 -18.39 3.73 1.47
N LEU A 225 -18.32 4.22 0.23
CA LEU A 225 -18.93 3.54 -0.92
C LEU A 225 -18.16 2.27 -1.31
N ILE A 226 -16.83 2.32 -1.32
CA ILE A 226 -15.97 1.14 -1.55
C ILE A 226 -16.21 0.12 -0.45
N GLU A 227 -16.21 0.56 0.82
CA GLU A 227 -16.43 -0.31 1.97
C GLU A 227 -17.82 -0.98 1.93
N ALA A 228 -18.87 -0.21 1.60
CA ALA A 228 -20.22 -0.72 1.46
C ALA A 228 -20.31 -1.81 0.39
N LEU A 229 -19.65 -1.62 -0.76
CA LEU A 229 -19.62 -2.61 -1.84
C LEU A 229 -18.83 -3.87 -1.44
N GLN A 230 -17.67 -3.73 -0.78
CA GLN A 230 -16.86 -4.86 -0.30
C GLN A 230 -17.61 -5.69 0.75
N LYS A 231 -18.35 -5.04 1.64
CA LYS A 231 -19.21 -5.69 2.63
C LYS A 231 -20.55 -6.17 2.07
N LYS A 232 -20.80 -5.98 0.77
CA LYS A 232 -22.08 -6.29 0.09
C LYS A 232 -23.30 -5.60 0.73
N ASN A 233 -23.09 -4.45 1.36
CA ASN A 233 -24.16 -3.62 1.92
C ASN A 233 -24.71 -2.69 0.84
N PHE A 234 -25.57 -3.25 -0.02
CA PHE A 234 -26.08 -2.55 -1.20
C PHE A 234 -27.06 -1.40 -0.88
N SER A 235 -27.77 -1.45 0.25
CA SER A 235 -28.63 -0.34 0.68
C SER A 235 -27.82 0.89 1.02
N ALA A 236 -26.75 0.73 1.81
CA ALA A 236 -25.80 1.81 2.10
C ALA A 236 -25.10 2.32 0.83
N ALA A 237 -24.70 1.41 -0.07
CA ALA A 237 -24.09 1.79 -1.34
C ALA A 237 -25.04 2.67 -2.19
N ARG A 238 -26.34 2.31 -2.29
CA ARG A 238 -27.34 3.13 -3.02
C ARG A 238 -27.44 4.54 -2.46
N GLU A 239 -27.51 4.68 -1.14
CA GLU A 239 -27.60 5.98 -0.48
C GLU A 239 -26.34 6.84 -0.76
N LEU A 240 -25.17 6.23 -0.71
CA LEU A 240 -23.90 6.91 -0.96
C LEU A 240 -23.73 7.33 -2.42
N ILE A 241 -24.24 6.55 -3.36
CA ILE A 241 -24.30 6.89 -4.79
C ILE A 241 -25.19 8.10 -5.02
N LEU A 242 -26.39 8.14 -4.41
CA LEU A 242 -27.30 9.29 -4.50
C LEU A 242 -26.67 10.58 -3.95
N LYS A 243 -25.80 10.46 -2.94
CA LYS A 243 -25.04 11.59 -2.37
C LYS A 243 -23.82 11.99 -3.21
N ASN A 244 -23.54 11.29 -4.33
CA ASN A 244 -22.40 11.48 -5.21
C ASN A 244 -21.03 11.47 -4.47
N ARG A 245 -20.91 10.68 -3.40
CA ARG A 245 -19.70 10.64 -2.56
C ARG A 245 -18.79 9.50 -2.95
N GLY A 246 -17.61 9.84 -3.45
CA GLY A 246 -16.53 8.86 -3.65
C GLY A 246 -16.68 7.95 -4.87
N ILE A 247 -17.50 8.34 -5.85
CA ILE A 247 -17.79 7.56 -7.08
C ILE A 247 -16.53 7.09 -7.81
N ASN A 248 -15.46 7.91 -7.80
CA ASN A 248 -14.19 7.65 -8.49
C ASN A 248 -13.01 7.37 -7.54
N LYS A 249 -13.28 7.05 -6.27
CA LYS A 249 -12.20 6.58 -5.38
C LYS A 249 -11.74 5.20 -5.83
N VAL A 250 -10.49 4.87 -5.54
CA VAL A 250 -9.90 3.56 -5.88
C VAL A 250 -9.35 2.90 -4.63
N ASN A 251 -9.52 1.59 -4.50
CA ASN A 251 -8.91 0.80 -3.44
C ASN A 251 -7.45 0.43 -3.74
N GLU A 252 -6.83 -0.36 -2.85
CA GLU A 252 -5.43 -0.81 -3.01
C GLU A 252 -5.19 -1.70 -4.25
N TYR A 253 -6.25 -2.23 -4.87
CA TYR A 253 -6.23 -3.00 -6.11
C TYR A 253 -6.51 -2.14 -7.36
N ASN A 254 -6.56 -0.81 -7.19
CA ASN A 254 -6.94 0.15 -8.22
C ASN A 254 -8.36 -0.07 -8.77
N GLN A 255 -9.28 -0.54 -7.92
CA GLN A 255 -10.69 -0.75 -8.28
C GLN A 255 -11.53 0.40 -7.76
N ASN A 256 -12.33 1.01 -8.63
CA ASN A 256 -13.32 2.00 -8.24
C ASN A 256 -14.67 1.34 -7.87
N PRO A 257 -15.61 2.08 -7.26
CA PRO A 257 -16.95 1.59 -6.97
C PRO A 257 -17.65 0.92 -8.15
N LEU A 258 -17.50 1.42 -9.38
CA LEU A 258 -18.10 0.82 -10.58
C LEU A 258 -17.57 -0.59 -10.81
N LEU A 259 -16.25 -0.77 -10.81
CA LEU A 259 -15.64 -2.07 -11.03
C LEU A 259 -16.01 -3.05 -9.90
N LEU A 260 -16.01 -2.59 -8.65
CA LEU A 260 -16.44 -3.39 -7.50
C LEU A 260 -17.91 -3.82 -7.61
N ALA A 261 -18.81 -2.92 -8.00
CA ALA A 261 -20.24 -3.24 -8.17
C ALA A 261 -20.46 -4.32 -9.23
N LEU A 262 -19.68 -4.31 -10.32
CA LEU A 262 -19.71 -5.34 -11.35
C LEU A 262 -19.16 -6.68 -10.84
N GLU A 263 -18.03 -6.67 -10.13
CA GLU A 263 -17.41 -7.89 -9.59
C GLU A 263 -18.29 -8.60 -8.53
N VAL A 264 -19.05 -7.83 -7.72
CA VAL A 264 -19.99 -8.41 -6.75
C VAL A 264 -21.36 -8.75 -7.36
N GLY A 265 -21.53 -8.62 -8.68
CA GLY A 265 -22.74 -9.00 -9.40
C GLY A 265 -23.93 -8.06 -9.17
N GLN A 266 -23.70 -6.74 -9.07
CA GLN A 266 -24.74 -5.72 -8.91
C GLN A 266 -24.80 -4.77 -10.13
N PRO A 267 -25.32 -5.25 -11.27
CA PRO A 267 -25.38 -4.47 -12.50
C PRO A 267 -26.23 -3.19 -12.38
N GLU A 268 -27.31 -3.22 -11.58
CA GLU A 268 -28.12 -2.02 -11.33
C GLU A 268 -27.36 -0.93 -10.58
N LEU A 269 -26.47 -1.32 -9.65
CA LEU A 269 -25.60 -0.36 -8.97
C LEU A 269 -24.54 0.17 -9.93
N ALA A 270 -23.98 -0.69 -10.77
CA ALA A 270 -23.03 -0.29 -11.80
C ALA A 270 -23.63 0.74 -12.76
N ARG A 271 -24.85 0.52 -13.26
CA ARG A 271 -25.57 1.49 -14.10
C ARG A 271 -25.74 2.84 -13.42
N ARG A 272 -26.21 2.86 -12.17
CA ARG A 272 -26.33 4.10 -11.38
C ARG A 272 -25.00 4.80 -11.16
N LEU A 273 -23.92 4.06 -10.96
CA LEU A 273 -22.56 4.61 -10.84
C LEU A 273 -22.10 5.26 -12.15
N ILE A 274 -22.37 4.62 -13.28
CA ILE A 274 -22.06 5.17 -14.60
C ILE A 274 -22.86 6.45 -14.87
N GLU A 275 -24.14 6.47 -14.50
CA GLU A 275 -24.99 7.67 -14.57
C GLU A 275 -24.48 8.80 -13.65
N ALA A 276 -23.96 8.45 -12.47
CA ALA A 276 -23.35 9.38 -11.53
C ALA A 276 -21.94 9.87 -11.96
N GLY A 277 -21.43 9.46 -13.12
CA GLY A 277 -20.14 9.92 -13.64
C GLY A 277 -18.94 9.11 -13.15
N ALA A 278 -19.13 7.82 -12.88
CA ALA A 278 -18.02 6.91 -12.61
C ALA A 278 -17.07 6.82 -13.80
N ASP A 279 -15.77 6.75 -13.51
CA ASP A 279 -14.72 6.53 -14.48
C ASP A 279 -14.82 5.10 -15.03
N VAL A 280 -15.20 5.00 -16.30
CA VAL A 280 -15.38 3.74 -17.03
C VAL A 280 -14.07 3.22 -17.63
N LYS A 281 -13.01 4.04 -17.65
CA LYS A 281 -11.69 3.71 -18.23
C LYS A 281 -10.73 3.11 -17.22
N ILE A 282 -11.18 2.91 -15.98
CA ILE A 282 -10.36 2.33 -14.91
C ILE A 282 -9.87 0.93 -15.27
N LYS A 283 -8.65 0.60 -14.83
CA LYS A 283 -8.04 -0.72 -14.95
C LYS A 283 -7.51 -1.15 -13.59
N SER A 284 -7.95 -2.31 -13.08
CA SER A 284 -7.43 -2.85 -11.83
C SER A 284 -5.98 -3.35 -11.98
N LYS A 285 -5.33 -3.67 -10.86
CA LYS A 285 -4.01 -4.32 -10.86
C LYS A 285 -4.00 -5.70 -11.54
N MET A 286 -5.16 -6.35 -11.64
CA MET A 286 -5.37 -7.61 -12.39
C MET A 286 -5.88 -7.35 -13.82
N TYR A 287 -5.69 -6.12 -14.30
CA TYR A 287 -6.07 -5.70 -15.64
C TYR A 287 -7.59 -5.76 -15.94
N MET A 288 -8.44 -5.86 -14.91
CA MET A 288 -9.88 -5.87 -15.12
C MET A 288 -10.37 -4.47 -15.45
N THR A 289 -11.12 -4.33 -16.54
CA THR A 289 -11.88 -3.12 -16.89
C THR A 289 -13.37 -3.36 -16.64
N PRO A 290 -14.17 -2.31 -16.39
CA PRO A 290 -15.63 -2.44 -16.26
C PRO A 290 -16.26 -3.13 -17.48
N LEU A 291 -15.81 -2.80 -18.69
CA LEU A 291 -16.32 -3.39 -19.93
C LEU A 291 -16.04 -4.89 -20.02
N ARG A 292 -14.85 -5.34 -19.57
CA ARG A 292 -14.51 -6.76 -19.51
C ARG A 292 -15.42 -7.52 -18.55
N VAL A 293 -15.63 -7.01 -17.34
CA VAL A 293 -16.50 -7.67 -16.34
C VAL A 293 -17.95 -7.74 -16.85
N ALA A 294 -18.49 -6.63 -17.36
CA ALA A 294 -19.85 -6.59 -17.91
C ALA A 294 -20.02 -7.61 -19.06
N THR A 295 -19.04 -7.69 -19.96
CA THR A 295 -19.02 -8.65 -21.07
C THR A 295 -18.98 -10.11 -20.60
N LEU A 296 -18.13 -10.42 -19.61
CA LEU A 296 -18.05 -11.76 -19.02
C LEU A 296 -19.36 -12.17 -18.33
N SER A 297 -20.07 -11.20 -17.73
CA SER A 297 -21.35 -11.43 -17.05
C SER A 297 -22.55 -11.54 -17.98
N GLY A 298 -22.42 -11.16 -19.25
CA GLY A 298 -23.54 -11.17 -20.20
C GLY A 298 -24.50 -9.99 -20.06
N ASP A 299 -24.10 -8.91 -19.38
CA ASP A 299 -24.96 -7.74 -19.19
C ASP A 299 -24.86 -6.76 -20.37
N LEU A 300 -25.66 -7.04 -21.40
CA LEU A 300 -25.73 -6.24 -22.63
C LEU A 300 -26.00 -4.75 -22.36
N GLU A 301 -26.89 -4.43 -21.43
CA GLU A 301 -27.28 -3.04 -21.18
C GLU A 301 -26.16 -2.26 -20.50
N THR A 302 -25.43 -2.88 -19.57
CA THR A 302 -24.25 -2.24 -18.99
C THR A 302 -23.11 -2.11 -20.00
N VAL A 303 -22.92 -3.09 -20.90
CA VAL A 303 -21.96 -2.98 -22.01
C VAL A 303 -22.27 -1.77 -22.89
N LYS A 304 -23.51 -1.64 -23.37
CA LYS A 304 -23.94 -0.48 -24.19
C LYS A 304 -23.67 0.84 -23.46
N LEU A 305 -24.01 0.90 -22.18
CA LEU A 305 -23.84 2.12 -21.38
C LEU A 305 -22.36 2.48 -21.19
N LEU A 306 -21.50 1.50 -20.93
CA LEU A 306 -20.06 1.71 -20.78
C LEU A 306 -19.42 2.22 -22.08
N LEU A 307 -19.77 1.63 -23.22
CA LEU A 307 -19.32 2.11 -24.55
C LEU A 307 -19.80 3.53 -24.83
N ALA A 308 -21.07 3.83 -24.54
CA ALA A 308 -21.63 5.17 -24.70
C ALA A 308 -20.93 6.23 -23.82
N LYS A 309 -20.31 5.81 -22.70
CA LYS A 309 -19.49 6.66 -21.81
C LYS A 309 -17.99 6.65 -22.13
N GLY A 310 -17.60 6.02 -23.25
CA GLY A 310 -16.23 6.05 -23.75
C GLY A 310 -15.31 5.01 -23.14
N ALA A 311 -15.84 3.88 -22.65
CA ALA A 311 -15.02 2.71 -22.35
C ALA A 311 -14.37 2.19 -23.65
N SER A 312 -13.08 1.84 -23.59
CA SER A 312 -12.37 1.27 -24.74
C SER A 312 -12.92 -0.13 -25.06
N PRO A 313 -13.35 -0.40 -26.31
CA PRO A 313 -13.77 -1.73 -26.75
C PRO A 313 -12.58 -2.70 -26.92
N ASP A 314 -11.35 -2.17 -26.86
CA ASP A 314 -10.10 -2.93 -26.95
C ASP A 314 -9.37 -3.00 -25.60
N ALA A 315 -8.56 -4.05 -25.44
CA ALA A 315 -7.68 -4.24 -24.29
C ALA A 315 -6.27 -3.68 -24.56
N PRO A 316 -5.44 -3.42 -23.53
CA PRO A 316 -4.01 -3.10 -23.69
C PRO A 316 -3.22 -4.17 -24.47
N GLU A 317 -1.96 -3.90 -24.77
CA GLU A 317 -1.05 -4.90 -25.37
C GLU A 317 -0.97 -6.17 -24.48
N ASP A 318 -0.89 -7.34 -25.12
CA ASP A 318 -0.85 -8.68 -24.50
C ASP A 318 -2.13 -9.19 -23.79
N GLU A 319 -3.26 -8.48 -23.91
CA GLU A 319 -4.55 -8.93 -23.39
C GLU A 319 -5.57 -9.19 -24.51
N PHE A 320 -6.44 -10.18 -24.30
CA PHE A 320 -7.58 -10.41 -25.19
C PHE A 320 -8.62 -9.28 -25.02
N PRO A 321 -9.25 -8.82 -26.12
CA PRO A 321 -10.24 -7.76 -26.08
C PRO A 321 -11.54 -8.28 -25.43
N PRO A 322 -12.40 -7.41 -24.87
CA PRO A 322 -13.76 -7.78 -24.46
C PRO A 322 -14.51 -8.65 -25.49
N PHE A 323 -14.32 -8.38 -26.79
CA PHE A 323 -14.92 -9.14 -27.89
C PHE A 323 -14.59 -10.64 -27.86
N PHE A 324 -13.36 -11.02 -27.53
CA PHE A 324 -12.94 -12.42 -27.40
C PHE A 324 -13.78 -13.15 -26.34
N TYR A 325 -13.96 -12.52 -25.18
CA TYR A 325 -14.74 -13.08 -24.08
C TYR A 325 -16.22 -13.20 -24.44
N ALA A 326 -16.78 -12.25 -25.19
CA ALA A 326 -18.16 -12.33 -25.68
C ALA A 326 -18.38 -13.56 -26.57
N ILE A 327 -17.47 -13.81 -27.52
CA ILE A 327 -17.52 -15.00 -28.39
C ILE A 327 -17.41 -16.28 -27.56
N PHE A 328 -16.41 -16.37 -26.68
CA PHE A 328 -16.15 -17.60 -25.92
C PHE A 328 -17.28 -17.93 -24.93
N LYS A 329 -17.97 -16.91 -24.39
CA LYS A 329 -19.15 -17.07 -23.54
C LYS A 329 -20.45 -17.25 -24.33
N GLY A 330 -20.43 -17.05 -25.65
CA GLY A 330 -21.61 -17.16 -26.52
C GLY A 330 -22.55 -15.96 -26.48
N HIS A 331 -22.09 -14.80 -26.00
CA HIS A 331 -22.85 -13.55 -25.97
C HIS A 331 -22.76 -12.84 -27.33
N ASP A 332 -23.43 -13.40 -28.34
CA ASP A 332 -23.33 -12.93 -29.74
C ASP A 332 -23.86 -11.51 -29.94
N ASP A 333 -24.87 -11.11 -29.16
CA ASP A 333 -25.42 -9.75 -29.10
C ASP A 333 -24.40 -8.73 -28.54
N ILE A 334 -23.71 -9.08 -27.46
CA ILE A 334 -22.61 -8.28 -26.92
C ILE A 334 -21.46 -8.20 -27.91
N ALA A 335 -21.12 -9.30 -28.59
CA ALA A 335 -20.07 -9.31 -29.61
C ALA A 335 -20.39 -8.34 -30.75
N ARG A 336 -21.66 -8.29 -31.21
CA ARG A 336 -22.12 -7.29 -32.21
C ARG A 336 -21.98 -5.86 -31.70
N VAL A 337 -22.42 -5.59 -30.47
CA VAL A 337 -22.34 -4.26 -29.86
C VAL A 337 -20.88 -3.81 -29.71
N LEU A 338 -19.95 -4.71 -29.39
CA LEU A 338 -18.53 -4.38 -29.30
C LEU A 338 -17.92 -4.06 -30.68
N ILE A 339 -18.29 -4.81 -31.72
CA ILE A 339 -17.91 -4.49 -33.12
C ILE A 339 -18.42 -3.10 -33.50
N ASP A 340 -19.69 -2.81 -33.21
CA ASP A 340 -20.30 -1.50 -33.47
C ASP A 340 -19.68 -0.38 -32.61
N GLY A 341 -19.19 -0.73 -31.42
CA GLY A 341 -18.47 0.14 -30.50
C GLY A 341 -17.03 0.45 -30.92
N GLY A 342 -16.55 -0.12 -32.03
CA GLY A 342 -15.24 0.20 -32.60
C GLY A 342 -14.09 -0.72 -32.17
N THR A 343 -14.36 -1.98 -31.82
CA THR A 343 -13.29 -2.99 -31.66
C THR A 343 -12.39 -3.02 -32.90
N ASP A 344 -11.07 -2.99 -32.72
CA ASP A 344 -10.13 -3.17 -33.82
C ASP A 344 -10.16 -4.61 -34.34
N LEU A 345 -10.90 -4.80 -35.44
CA LEU A 345 -11.08 -6.11 -36.08
C LEU A 345 -9.80 -6.67 -36.71
N ASN A 346 -8.80 -5.81 -36.93
CA ASN A 346 -7.58 -6.11 -37.66
C ASN A 346 -6.36 -6.30 -36.77
N ARG A 347 -6.53 -6.11 -35.46
CA ARG A 347 -5.52 -6.41 -34.46
C ARG A 347 -5.29 -7.91 -34.36
N SER A 348 -4.02 -8.30 -34.25
CA SER A 348 -3.63 -9.69 -34.02
C SER A 348 -3.37 -9.94 -32.54
N TYR A 349 -3.96 -10.99 -32.00
CA TYR A 349 -3.71 -11.52 -30.65
C TYR A 349 -2.85 -12.79 -30.76
N ILE A 350 -1.93 -12.98 -29.82
CA ILE A 350 -1.03 -14.14 -29.81
C ILE A 350 -1.65 -15.21 -28.92
N ASP A 351 -1.92 -16.38 -29.49
CA ASP A 351 -2.29 -17.60 -28.76
C ASP A 351 -1.26 -18.69 -29.07
N GLY A 352 -0.25 -18.81 -28.19
CA GLY A 352 0.94 -19.62 -28.45
C GLY A 352 1.73 -19.11 -29.66
N GLU A 353 1.83 -19.92 -30.72
CA GLU A 353 2.50 -19.55 -31.98
C GLU A 353 1.57 -18.90 -33.01
N HIS A 354 0.26 -18.87 -32.75
CA HIS A 354 -0.73 -18.39 -33.73
C HIS A 354 -1.07 -16.92 -33.50
N ARG A 355 -1.10 -16.14 -34.59
CA ARG A 355 -1.65 -14.78 -34.60
C ARG A 355 -3.11 -14.84 -35.07
N LEU A 356 -4.03 -14.54 -34.17
CA LEU A 356 -5.48 -14.59 -34.42
C LEU A 356 -6.05 -13.17 -34.49
N THR A 357 -6.88 -12.90 -35.50
CA THR A 357 -7.69 -11.68 -35.61
C THR A 357 -9.10 -11.90 -35.00
N ALA A 358 -9.89 -10.83 -34.88
CA ALA A 358 -11.29 -10.94 -34.49
C ALA A 358 -12.09 -11.87 -35.44
N GLY A 359 -11.75 -11.84 -36.74
CA GLY A 359 -12.34 -12.73 -37.75
C GLY A 359 -12.00 -14.20 -37.49
N ASP A 360 -10.74 -14.51 -37.23
CA ASP A 360 -10.29 -15.88 -36.95
C ASP A 360 -10.98 -16.45 -35.70
N LEU A 361 -11.15 -15.63 -34.67
CA LEU A 361 -11.86 -16.01 -33.44
C LEU A 361 -13.32 -16.37 -33.71
N ALA A 362 -14.03 -15.61 -34.56
CA ALA A 362 -15.41 -15.91 -34.93
C ALA A 362 -15.53 -17.21 -35.74
N VAL A 363 -14.56 -17.50 -36.61
CA VAL A 363 -14.51 -18.75 -37.40
C VAL A 363 -14.22 -19.94 -36.49
N LEU A 364 -13.21 -19.85 -35.62
CA LEU A 364 -12.85 -20.89 -34.66
C LEU A 364 -14.02 -21.23 -33.71
N ALA A 365 -14.76 -20.21 -33.28
CA ALA A 365 -15.94 -20.38 -32.45
C ALA A 365 -17.20 -20.84 -33.21
N LYS A 366 -17.10 -21.12 -34.52
CA LYS A 366 -18.20 -21.54 -35.40
C LYS A 366 -19.37 -20.55 -35.39
N LYS A 367 -19.07 -19.25 -35.45
CA LYS A 367 -20.06 -18.15 -35.47
C LYS A 367 -20.12 -17.49 -36.86
N PRO A 368 -20.75 -18.13 -37.88
CA PRO A 368 -20.71 -17.66 -39.27
C PRO A 368 -21.36 -16.29 -39.47
N LEU A 369 -22.39 -15.96 -38.69
CA LEU A 369 -23.04 -14.64 -38.74
C LEU A 369 -22.13 -13.52 -38.24
N LEU A 370 -21.35 -13.77 -37.18
CA LEU A 370 -20.36 -12.81 -36.69
C LEU A 370 -19.19 -12.68 -37.65
N ALA A 371 -18.69 -13.80 -38.21
CA ALA A 371 -17.66 -13.76 -39.23
C ALA A 371 -18.11 -12.96 -40.47
N GLY A 372 -19.35 -13.14 -40.92
CA GLY A 372 -19.94 -12.35 -42.00
C GLY A 372 -19.99 -10.85 -41.67
N LEU A 373 -20.40 -10.49 -40.45
CA LEU A 373 -20.40 -9.10 -39.98
C LEU A 373 -19.00 -8.48 -39.95
N ILE A 374 -18.00 -9.23 -39.45
CA ILE A 374 -16.61 -8.76 -39.38
C ILE A 374 -16.06 -8.51 -40.78
N ARG A 375 -16.35 -9.41 -41.74
CA ARG A 375 -15.97 -9.23 -43.15
C ARG A 375 -16.62 -7.97 -43.74
N GLN A 376 -17.91 -7.73 -43.48
CA GLN A 376 -18.60 -6.51 -43.91
C GLN A 376 -17.99 -5.23 -43.31
N ARG A 377 -17.41 -5.32 -42.11
CA ARG A 377 -16.74 -4.21 -41.42
C ARG A 377 -15.24 -4.12 -41.70
N GLY A 378 -14.73 -4.87 -42.68
CA GLY A 378 -13.33 -4.79 -43.12
C GLY A 378 -12.32 -5.49 -42.21
N GLY A 379 -12.76 -6.42 -41.36
CA GLY A 379 -11.86 -7.26 -40.58
C GLY A 379 -11.18 -8.32 -41.44
N ARG A 380 -9.87 -8.48 -41.25
CA ARG A 380 -9.04 -9.52 -41.87
C ARG A 380 -9.25 -10.87 -41.19
N PHE A 381 -8.89 -11.93 -41.91
CA PHE A 381 -8.85 -13.31 -41.46
C PHE A 381 -7.46 -13.85 -41.81
N ALA A 382 -6.76 -14.49 -40.88
CA ALA A 382 -5.40 -14.99 -41.08
C ALA A 382 -5.36 -16.29 -41.90
N LYS A 383 -6.50 -16.96 -42.11
CA LYS A 383 -6.67 -18.12 -42.99
C LYS A 383 -7.89 -17.94 -43.89
N GLU A 384 -7.66 -17.61 -45.17
CA GLU A 384 -8.54 -18.02 -46.27
C GLU A 384 -7.91 -19.18 -47.03
#